data_AF-A0A831QKP4-F1
#
_entry.id   AF-A0A831QKP4-F1
#
_cell.length_a   1.000
_cell.length_b   1.000
_cell.length_c   1.000
_cell.angle_alpha   90.00
_cell.angle_beta   90.00
_cell.angle_gamma   90.00
#
_symmetry.space_group_name_H-M   'P 1'
#
loop_
_entity.id
_entity.type
_entity.pdbx_description
1 polymer ?
#
loop_
_entity_poly.entity_id
_entity_poly.type
_entity_poly.pdbx_seq_one_letter_code
_entity_poly.pdbx_strand_id
1 'polypeptide(L)'
;MSKIICSAAIRGAKKIIDMAEETYEEALKKYGAEQEVSFPNTAYFLPVIYSMLGAKVEKLGDMKDIFKECRTLLPPVVTEDIWLPYLAPALDAGMATFFAEEMFEAIRYLNEPDFYTKTEDPTAENFWLGAADDVVFRKRGVEFVDGTAPGFAAILGAPASQETASKIALELQEKNLYIFMHDQTDGIYMPQELVNNNVQVGWNTRLVPFGPSYTSAVFAIGFACRVALAFGGIKPGDYRGNLLYNKDRTFAFVIAFGPVSDEWYANAAGAINWGFPTISDYDIPEILPTGICTYEHVVSNVPHDEIVQKAIEVRGLKINVTKID
;
A
#
# COMPACT_ATOMS: atom_id res chain seq x y z
N MET A 1 -21.23 9.28 6.07
CA MET A 1 -20.36 8.89 4.94
C MET A 1 -19.77 10.17 4.35
N SER A 2 -18.45 10.27 4.22
CA SER A 2 -17.79 11.53 3.86
C SER A 2 -17.81 11.77 2.34
N LYS A 3 -18.56 12.80 1.90
CA LYS A 3 -18.52 13.31 0.50
C LYS A 3 -17.09 13.69 0.11
N ILE A 4 -16.38 14.34 1.02
CA ILE A 4 -15.04 14.89 0.77
C ILE A 4 -14.07 13.76 0.45
N ILE A 5 -14.01 12.71 1.27
CA ILE A 5 -13.10 11.57 1.04
C ILE A 5 -13.45 10.87 -0.25
N CYS A 6 -14.72 10.52 -0.47
CA CYS A 6 -15.10 9.75 -1.66
C CYS A 6 -14.81 10.55 -2.95
N SER A 7 -15.10 11.86 -2.96
CA SER A 7 -14.78 12.71 -4.10
C SER A 7 -13.28 12.87 -4.30
N ALA A 8 -12.50 13.03 -3.23
CA ALA A 8 -11.04 13.13 -3.28
C ALA A 8 -10.39 11.85 -3.82
N ALA A 9 -10.81 10.69 -3.32
CA ALA A 9 -10.35 9.39 -3.79
C ALA A 9 -10.60 9.20 -5.30
N ILE A 10 -11.79 9.57 -5.80
CA ILE A 10 -12.11 9.47 -7.22
C ILE A 10 -11.25 10.42 -8.07
N ARG A 11 -11.02 11.66 -7.60
CA ARG A 11 -10.13 12.61 -8.29
C ARG A 11 -8.68 12.12 -8.31
N GLY A 12 -8.18 11.63 -7.17
CA GLY A 12 -6.85 11.05 -7.05
C GLY A 12 -6.67 9.84 -7.96
N ALA A 13 -7.62 8.91 -7.94
CA ALA A 13 -7.60 7.74 -8.82
C ALA A 13 -7.53 8.13 -10.29
N LYS A 14 -8.35 9.11 -10.72
CA LYS A 14 -8.28 9.63 -12.08
C LYS A 14 -6.89 10.18 -12.42
N LYS A 15 -6.31 11.01 -11.54
CA LYS A 15 -4.99 11.60 -11.73
C LYS A 15 -3.90 10.53 -11.84
N ILE A 16 -3.95 9.51 -11.00
CA ILE A 16 -2.98 8.41 -10.99
C ILE A 16 -3.10 7.57 -12.26
N ILE A 17 -4.32 7.22 -12.69
CA ILE A 17 -4.56 6.46 -13.92
C ILE A 17 -4.07 7.26 -15.13
N ASP A 18 -4.38 8.55 -15.21
CA ASP A 18 -3.93 9.43 -16.31
C ASP A 18 -2.39 9.46 -16.39
N MET A 19 -1.71 9.64 -15.25
CA MET A 19 -0.25 9.67 -15.14
C MET A 19 0.41 8.32 -15.51
N ALA A 20 -0.16 7.21 -15.04
CA ALA A 20 0.34 5.88 -15.34
C ALA A 20 0.13 5.52 -16.82
N GLU A 21 -1.01 5.90 -17.41
CA GLU A 21 -1.32 5.64 -18.82
C GLU A 21 -0.41 6.47 -19.74
N GLU A 22 -0.11 7.73 -19.40
CA GLU A 22 0.87 8.56 -20.12
C GLU A 22 2.26 7.92 -20.11
N THR A 23 2.73 7.50 -18.92
CA THR A 23 4.03 6.81 -18.76
C THR A 23 4.08 5.49 -19.55
N TYR A 24 2.99 4.75 -19.56
CA TYR A 24 2.84 3.53 -20.35
C TYR A 24 2.91 3.80 -21.86
N GLU A 25 2.21 4.82 -22.35
CA GLU A 25 2.27 5.18 -23.78
C GLU A 25 3.68 5.58 -24.21
N GLU A 26 4.41 6.32 -23.38
CA GLU A 26 5.80 6.68 -23.64
C GLU A 26 6.71 5.45 -23.70
N ALA A 27 6.59 4.55 -22.72
CA ALA A 27 7.32 3.29 -22.71
C ALA A 27 6.98 2.41 -23.92
N LEU A 28 5.70 2.32 -24.29
CA LEU A 28 5.24 1.55 -25.44
C LEU A 28 5.81 2.11 -26.75
N LYS A 29 5.87 3.44 -26.92
CA LYS A 29 6.50 4.09 -28.08
C LYS A 29 8.01 3.84 -28.12
N LYS A 30 8.67 3.80 -26.96
CA LYS A 30 10.13 3.64 -26.85
C LYS A 30 10.60 2.20 -27.05
N TYR A 31 9.92 1.22 -26.45
CA TYR A 31 10.38 -0.17 -26.40
C TYR A 31 9.52 -1.13 -27.24
N GLY A 32 8.29 -0.77 -27.58
CA GLY A 32 7.35 -1.61 -28.30
C GLY A 32 6.57 -2.58 -27.40
N ALA A 33 5.52 -3.20 -27.97
CA ALA A 33 4.57 -4.01 -27.22
C ALA A 33 5.14 -5.33 -26.68
N GLU A 34 6.17 -5.88 -27.32
CA GLU A 34 6.79 -7.16 -26.93
C GLU A 34 7.89 -7.00 -25.87
N GLN A 35 8.18 -5.77 -25.42
CA GLN A 35 9.13 -5.54 -24.34
C GLN A 35 8.62 -6.17 -23.05
N GLU A 36 9.43 -7.05 -22.46
CA GLU A 36 9.17 -7.67 -21.16
C GLU A 36 9.14 -6.62 -20.04
N VAL A 37 8.21 -6.82 -19.10
CA VAL A 37 8.03 -5.98 -17.93
C VAL A 37 7.67 -6.86 -16.74
N SER A 38 8.38 -6.70 -15.63
CA SER A 38 8.19 -7.52 -14.43
C SER A 38 8.77 -6.86 -13.18
N PHE A 39 8.28 -7.28 -12.02
CA PHE A 39 8.97 -7.02 -10.76
C PHE A 39 10.16 -7.98 -10.57
N PRO A 40 11.12 -7.65 -9.68
CA PRO A 40 12.31 -8.45 -9.48
C PRO A 40 11.96 -9.87 -8.99
N ASN A 41 12.41 -10.89 -9.74
CA ASN A 41 12.40 -12.29 -9.33
C ASN A 41 11.09 -12.73 -8.63
N THR A 42 9.96 -12.60 -9.33
CA THR A 42 8.64 -13.00 -8.84
C THR A 42 7.94 -13.96 -9.80
N ALA A 43 7.36 -15.04 -9.25
CA ALA A 43 6.49 -15.95 -10.00
C ALA A 43 5.02 -15.47 -10.06
N TYR A 44 4.73 -14.29 -9.52
CA TYR A 44 3.38 -13.73 -9.38
C TYR A 44 3.09 -12.56 -10.33
N PHE A 45 3.90 -12.38 -11.38
CA PHE A 45 3.75 -11.31 -12.38
C PHE A 45 3.67 -9.93 -11.69
N LEU A 46 2.59 -9.19 -11.95
CA LEU A 46 2.16 -8.03 -11.18
C LEU A 46 1.14 -8.50 -10.12
N PRO A 47 1.54 -8.66 -8.84
CA PRO A 47 0.77 -9.43 -7.87
C PRO A 47 -0.64 -8.94 -7.55
N VAL A 48 -0.90 -7.64 -7.55
CA VAL A 48 -2.24 -7.09 -7.28
C VAL A 48 -3.17 -7.42 -8.45
N ILE A 49 -2.77 -7.09 -9.67
CA ILE A 49 -3.49 -7.41 -10.91
C ILE A 49 -3.69 -8.93 -11.05
N TYR A 50 -2.65 -9.73 -10.81
CA TYR A 50 -2.72 -11.19 -10.90
C TYR A 50 -3.66 -11.78 -9.85
N SER A 51 -3.67 -11.23 -8.64
CA SER A 51 -4.58 -11.68 -7.57
C SER A 51 -6.03 -11.36 -7.87
N MET A 52 -6.32 -10.14 -8.34
CA MET A 52 -7.68 -9.65 -8.52
C MET A 52 -8.29 -10.11 -9.85
N LEU A 53 -7.52 -10.08 -10.94
CA LEU A 53 -8.02 -10.35 -12.29
C LEU A 53 -7.57 -11.71 -12.84
N GLY A 54 -6.56 -12.35 -12.23
CA GLY A 54 -5.93 -13.55 -12.78
C GLY A 54 -5.10 -13.29 -14.05
N ALA A 55 -4.95 -12.02 -14.42
CA ALA A 55 -4.24 -11.59 -15.60
C ALA A 55 -2.72 -11.70 -15.39
N LYS A 56 -2.04 -12.34 -16.35
CA LYS A 56 -0.58 -12.45 -16.38
C LYS A 56 -0.03 -11.34 -17.25
N VAL A 57 0.49 -10.29 -16.61
CA VAL A 57 1.15 -9.19 -17.31
C VAL A 57 2.63 -9.54 -17.41
N GLU A 58 3.10 -9.82 -18.62
CA GLU A 58 4.48 -10.22 -18.90
C GLU A 58 5.20 -9.22 -19.80
N LYS A 59 4.44 -8.50 -20.64
CA LYS A 59 4.96 -7.49 -21.57
C LYS A 59 4.12 -6.22 -21.55
N LEU A 60 4.69 -5.13 -22.06
CA LEU A 60 4.00 -3.84 -22.15
C LEU A 60 2.64 -3.96 -22.88
N GLY A 61 2.55 -4.77 -23.94
CA GLY A 61 1.30 -4.96 -24.68
C GLY A 61 0.12 -5.46 -23.83
N ASP A 62 0.38 -6.21 -22.75
CA ASP A 62 -0.66 -6.79 -21.90
C ASP A 62 -1.32 -5.73 -21.00
N MET A 63 -0.60 -4.65 -20.67
CA MET A 63 -1.08 -3.57 -19.80
C MET A 63 -2.27 -2.81 -20.39
N LYS A 64 -2.42 -2.82 -21.73
CA LYS A 64 -3.52 -2.12 -22.42
C LYS A 64 -4.90 -2.57 -21.93
N ASP A 65 -5.09 -3.88 -21.76
CA ASP A 65 -6.38 -4.42 -21.32
C ASP A 65 -6.63 -4.10 -19.84
N ILE A 66 -5.58 -3.97 -19.04
CA ILE A 66 -5.67 -3.58 -17.62
C ILE A 66 -6.04 -2.10 -17.50
N PHE A 67 -5.45 -1.19 -18.29
CA PHE A 67 -5.87 0.22 -18.30
C PHE A 67 -7.34 0.39 -18.71
N LYS A 68 -7.82 -0.43 -19.65
CA LYS A 68 -9.25 -0.46 -20.00
C LYS A 68 -10.13 -0.88 -18.82
N GLU A 69 -9.67 -1.84 -18.01
CA GLU A 69 -10.35 -2.22 -16.77
C GLU A 69 -10.32 -1.08 -15.74
N CYS A 70 -9.18 -0.41 -15.55
CA CYS A 70 -9.08 0.77 -14.68
C CYS A 70 -10.10 1.85 -15.06
N ARG A 71 -10.28 2.12 -16.36
CA ARG A 71 -11.28 3.09 -16.86
C ARG A 71 -12.72 2.63 -16.67
N THR A 72 -12.96 1.31 -16.61
CA THR A 72 -14.29 0.74 -16.34
C THR A 72 -14.65 0.86 -14.86
N LEU A 73 -13.67 0.64 -13.97
CA LEU A 73 -13.82 0.79 -12.53
C LEU A 73 -13.89 2.26 -12.08
N LEU A 74 -13.28 3.19 -12.82
CA LEU A 74 -13.25 4.60 -12.46
C LEU A 74 -14.65 5.25 -12.62
N PRO A 75 -15.30 5.67 -11.52
CA PRO A 75 -16.59 6.34 -11.60
C PRO A 75 -16.44 7.78 -12.14
N PRO A 76 -17.54 8.39 -12.61
CA PRO A 76 -17.52 9.80 -12.97
C PRO A 76 -17.20 10.68 -11.76
N VAL A 77 -16.54 11.81 -12.00
CA VAL A 77 -16.24 12.79 -10.95
C VAL A 77 -17.54 13.31 -10.34
N VAL A 78 -17.60 13.32 -9.01
CA VAL A 78 -18.77 13.76 -8.25
C VAL A 78 -19.01 15.26 -8.49
N THR A 79 -20.22 15.62 -8.96
CA THR A 79 -20.61 17.02 -9.16
C THR A 79 -21.03 17.68 -7.86
N GLU A 80 -21.04 19.01 -7.83
CA GLU A 80 -21.45 19.77 -6.64
C GLU A 80 -22.95 19.61 -6.33
N ASP A 81 -23.78 19.70 -7.37
CA ASP A 81 -25.25 19.81 -7.27
C ASP A 81 -25.99 18.45 -7.16
N ILE A 82 -25.47 17.38 -7.76
CA ILE A 82 -26.07 16.04 -7.74
C ILE A 82 -25.02 15.03 -7.29
N TRP A 83 -24.97 14.79 -5.98
CA TRP A 83 -23.94 13.95 -5.38
C TRP A 83 -24.53 12.64 -4.85
N LEU A 84 -24.05 11.51 -5.38
CA LEU A 84 -24.29 10.16 -4.87
C LEU A 84 -22.97 9.40 -4.57
N PRO A 85 -22.00 9.96 -3.80
CA PRO A 85 -20.86 9.17 -3.37
C PRO A 85 -21.32 8.17 -2.32
N TYR A 86 -21.45 6.93 -2.77
CA TYR A 86 -21.44 5.77 -1.91
C TYR A 86 -20.00 5.28 -1.78
N LEU A 87 -19.70 4.58 -0.69
CA LEU A 87 -18.37 4.01 -0.45
C LEU A 87 -17.93 3.12 -1.64
N ALA A 88 -18.83 2.32 -2.21
CA ALA A 88 -18.51 1.38 -3.30
C ALA A 88 -17.80 2.03 -4.52
N PRO A 89 -18.35 3.08 -5.18
CA PRO A 89 -17.61 3.78 -6.24
C PRO A 89 -16.21 4.29 -5.85
N ALA A 90 -16.02 4.76 -4.61
CA ALA A 90 -14.70 5.17 -4.15
C ALA A 90 -13.74 3.99 -3.98
N LEU A 91 -14.26 2.82 -3.59
CA LEU A 91 -13.49 1.58 -3.51
C LEU A 91 -13.13 1.03 -4.89
N ASP A 92 -14.03 1.10 -5.86
CA ASP A 92 -13.75 0.72 -7.25
C ASP A 92 -12.64 1.63 -7.82
N ALA A 93 -12.73 2.94 -7.55
CA ALA A 93 -11.68 3.89 -7.89
C ALA A 93 -10.33 3.54 -7.22
N GLY A 94 -10.36 3.19 -5.93
CA GLY A 94 -9.17 2.76 -5.19
C GLY A 94 -8.54 1.46 -5.69
N MET A 95 -9.37 0.51 -6.17
CA MET A 95 -8.87 -0.71 -6.83
C MET A 95 -8.14 -0.36 -8.14
N ALA A 96 -8.74 0.50 -8.95
CA ALA A 96 -8.14 0.99 -10.19
C ALA A 96 -6.83 1.75 -9.95
N THR A 97 -6.74 2.51 -8.85
CA THR A 97 -5.49 3.16 -8.41
C THR A 97 -4.36 2.15 -8.26
N PHE A 98 -4.57 1.07 -7.51
CA PHE A 98 -3.49 0.09 -7.31
C PHE A 98 -3.12 -0.65 -8.59
N PHE A 99 -4.06 -0.93 -9.50
CA PHE A 99 -3.71 -1.48 -10.81
C PHE A 99 -2.83 -0.52 -11.63
N ALA A 100 -3.18 0.77 -11.65
CA ALA A 100 -2.41 1.79 -12.36
C ALA A 100 -1.00 1.97 -11.76
N GLU A 101 -0.89 2.03 -10.43
CA GLU A 101 0.40 2.15 -9.74
C GLU A 101 1.26 0.91 -9.93
N GLU A 102 0.68 -0.29 -9.94
CA GLU A 102 1.44 -1.52 -10.15
C GLU A 102 2.09 -1.53 -11.53
N MET A 103 1.34 -1.12 -12.56
CA MET A 103 1.87 -0.98 -13.92
C MET A 103 2.92 0.13 -14.00
N PHE A 104 2.67 1.28 -13.36
CA PHE A 104 3.60 2.40 -13.33
C PHE A 104 4.94 2.02 -12.67
N GLU A 105 4.91 1.36 -11.51
CA GLU A 105 6.12 0.90 -10.84
C GLU A 105 6.83 -0.19 -11.64
N ALA A 106 6.10 -1.09 -12.32
CA ALA A 106 6.70 -2.08 -13.21
C ALA A 106 7.42 -1.42 -14.39
N ILE A 107 6.85 -0.35 -14.97
CA ILE A 107 7.51 0.47 -15.99
C ILE A 107 8.71 1.23 -15.40
N ARG A 108 8.66 1.68 -14.15
CA ARG A 108 9.83 2.28 -13.47
C ARG A 108 10.98 1.29 -13.36
N TYR A 109 10.72 0.03 -13.01
CA TYR A 109 11.77 -1.01 -13.01
C TYR A 109 12.42 -1.21 -14.38
N LEU A 110 11.68 -0.98 -15.47
CA LEU A 110 12.19 -1.02 -16.84
C LEU A 110 12.98 0.24 -17.21
N ASN A 111 12.45 1.42 -16.88
CA ASN A 111 13.03 2.72 -17.24
C ASN A 111 14.24 3.11 -16.39
N GLU A 112 14.18 2.79 -15.10
CA GLU A 112 15.14 3.17 -14.07
C GLU A 112 15.52 1.93 -13.23
N PRO A 113 16.28 0.96 -13.79
CA PRO A 113 16.53 -0.31 -13.13
C PRO A 113 17.22 -0.21 -11.76
N ASP A 114 17.99 0.86 -11.52
CA ASP A 114 18.76 1.08 -10.31
C ASP A 114 18.04 1.98 -9.27
N PHE A 115 16.78 2.36 -9.55
CA PHE A 115 15.99 3.20 -8.64
C PHE A 115 15.74 2.53 -7.29
N TYR A 116 15.56 1.20 -7.28
CA TYR A 116 15.39 0.39 -6.08
C TYR A 116 16.57 -0.57 -5.89
N THR A 117 16.97 -0.82 -4.65
CA THR A 117 18.10 -1.70 -4.36
C THR A 117 17.82 -3.17 -4.65
N LYS A 118 16.55 -3.61 -4.46
CA LYS A 118 16.13 -5.02 -4.60
C LYS A 118 16.84 -5.94 -3.60
N THR A 119 17.25 -5.41 -2.45
CA THR A 119 17.99 -6.12 -1.39
C THR A 119 17.18 -6.26 -0.10
N GLU A 120 17.66 -7.10 0.83
CA GLU A 120 17.04 -7.23 2.16
C GLU A 120 17.25 -5.98 3.05
N ASP A 121 18.39 -5.31 2.91
CA ASP A 121 18.74 -4.13 3.69
C ASP A 121 19.13 -2.98 2.75
N PRO A 122 18.94 -1.71 3.15
CA PRO A 122 19.42 -0.54 2.43
C PRO A 122 20.91 -0.62 2.07
N THR A 123 21.30 0.07 1.00
CA THR A 123 22.72 0.32 0.71
C THR A 123 23.14 1.69 1.24
N ALA A 124 24.44 2.01 1.18
CA ALA A 124 24.93 3.32 1.59
C ALA A 124 24.40 4.46 0.70
N GLU A 125 24.06 4.14 -0.55
CA GLU A 125 23.64 5.09 -1.59
C GLU A 125 22.13 5.15 -1.80
N ASN A 126 21.38 4.11 -1.39
CA ASN A 126 19.94 4.03 -1.64
C ASN A 126 19.20 3.27 -0.52
N PHE A 127 18.18 3.93 0.05
CA PHE A 127 17.35 3.38 1.11
C PHE A 127 16.17 2.55 0.59
N TRP A 128 15.78 2.74 -0.67
CA TRP A 128 14.52 2.24 -1.20
C TRP A 128 14.67 0.82 -1.72
N LEU A 129 13.99 -0.11 -1.07
CA LEU A 129 14.11 -1.54 -1.38
C LEU A 129 13.25 -1.94 -2.57
N GLY A 130 12.11 -1.26 -2.77
CA GLY A 130 11.12 -1.58 -3.79
C GLY A 130 10.40 -2.91 -3.55
N ALA A 131 9.76 -3.45 -4.59
CA ALA A 131 9.04 -4.71 -4.54
C ALA A 131 9.89 -5.85 -3.96
N ALA A 132 9.37 -6.53 -2.93
CA ALA A 132 10.02 -7.72 -2.38
C ALA A 132 10.11 -8.81 -3.44
N ASP A 133 11.28 -9.40 -3.63
CA ASP A 133 11.43 -10.55 -4.52
C ASP A 133 10.88 -11.84 -3.88
N ASP A 134 10.82 -12.95 -4.62
CA ASP A 134 10.26 -14.20 -4.11
C ASP A 134 11.10 -14.83 -2.98
N VAL A 135 12.40 -14.53 -2.89
CA VAL A 135 13.26 -15.05 -1.82
C VAL A 135 12.90 -14.37 -0.50
N VAL A 136 12.88 -13.04 -0.51
CA VAL A 136 12.46 -12.23 0.64
C VAL A 136 11.00 -12.53 1.00
N PHE A 137 10.13 -12.58 0.00
CA PHE A 137 8.71 -12.89 0.21
C PHE A 137 8.50 -14.25 0.87
N ARG A 138 9.19 -15.32 0.42
CA ARG A 138 9.04 -16.65 1.04
C ARG A 138 9.58 -16.67 2.48
N LYS A 139 10.69 -15.99 2.73
CA LYS A 139 11.32 -15.90 4.06
C LYS A 139 10.46 -15.14 5.06
N ARG A 140 9.85 -14.03 4.64
CA ARG A 140 9.10 -13.12 5.53
C ARG A 140 7.60 -13.39 5.55
N GLY A 141 7.04 -13.85 4.43
CA GLY A 141 5.61 -14.15 4.30
C GLY A 141 5.14 -15.33 5.15
N VAL A 142 6.02 -16.26 5.51
CA VAL A 142 5.68 -17.36 6.44
C VAL A 142 5.34 -16.83 7.84
N GLU A 143 5.97 -15.74 8.28
CA GLU A 143 5.74 -15.12 9.59
C GLU A 143 4.30 -14.59 9.74
N PHE A 144 3.66 -14.24 8.62
CA PHE A 144 2.26 -13.79 8.56
C PHE A 144 1.25 -14.93 8.76
N VAL A 145 1.70 -16.18 8.63
CA VAL A 145 0.85 -17.36 8.66
C VAL A 145 1.04 -18.14 9.95
N ASP A 146 2.29 -18.24 10.42
CA ASP A 146 2.60 -18.88 11.70
C ASP A 146 2.30 -17.97 12.92
N GLY A 147 2.01 -16.69 12.69
CA GLY A 147 1.61 -15.70 13.70
C GLY A 147 2.79 -14.99 14.37
N THR A 148 4.03 -15.22 13.92
CA THR A 148 5.23 -14.52 14.41
C THR A 148 5.22 -13.04 14.06
N ALA A 149 4.54 -12.68 12.96
CA ALA A 149 4.20 -11.31 12.62
C ALA A 149 2.70 -11.26 12.24
N PRO A 150 1.82 -10.63 13.04
CA PRO A 150 0.39 -10.68 12.77
C PRO A 150 -0.03 -9.89 11.53
N GLY A 151 0.80 -8.95 11.06
CA GLY A 151 0.46 -8.06 9.96
C GLY A 151 1.50 -6.96 9.75
N PHE A 152 1.06 -5.85 9.16
CA PHE A 152 1.94 -4.71 8.87
C PHE A 152 1.23 -3.36 9.04
N ALA A 153 1.98 -2.33 9.41
CA ALA A 153 1.56 -0.94 9.31
C ALA A 153 2.14 -0.34 8.03
N ALA A 154 1.28 0.11 7.11
CA ALA A 154 1.69 0.91 5.96
C ALA A 154 1.75 2.38 6.37
N ILE A 155 2.95 2.94 6.40
CA ILE A 155 3.21 4.33 6.78
C ILE A 155 3.30 5.18 5.51
N LEU A 156 2.45 6.20 5.41
CA LEU A 156 2.56 7.24 4.40
C LEU A 156 3.04 8.53 5.07
N GLY A 157 4.15 9.08 4.58
CA GLY A 157 4.76 10.28 5.12
C GLY A 157 5.54 10.02 6.41
N ALA A 158 5.77 11.09 7.18
CA ALA A 158 6.53 11.02 8.42
C ALA A 158 6.10 12.10 9.43
N PRO A 159 6.18 11.83 10.74
CA PRO A 159 6.15 12.91 11.73
C PRO A 159 7.41 13.77 11.63
N ALA A 160 7.30 15.05 11.96
CA ALA A 160 8.40 16.02 11.81
C ALA A 160 9.59 15.84 12.78
N SER A 161 9.48 14.98 13.80
CA SER A 161 10.53 14.71 14.79
C SER A 161 11.01 13.27 14.68
N GLN A 162 12.34 13.11 14.54
CA GLN A 162 13.01 11.81 14.53
C GLN A 162 12.75 10.97 15.78
N GLU A 163 12.60 11.62 16.95
CA GLU A 163 12.29 10.96 18.21
C GLU A 163 10.88 10.37 18.18
N THR A 164 9.90 11.13 17.67
CA THR A 164 8.53 10.66 17.50
C THR A 164 8.44 9.55 16.45
N ALA A 165 9.12 9.71 15.30
CA ALA A 165 9.20 8.68 14.26
C ALA A 165 9.73 7.36 14.84
N SER A 166 10.84 7.44 15.58
CA SER A 166 11.46 6.27 16.19
C SER A 166 10.58 5.63 17.26
N LYS A 167 9.95 6.44 18.12
CA LYS A 167 9.03 5.93 19.14
C LYS A 167 7.89 5.13 18.51
N ILE A 168 7.24 5.67 17.48
CA ILE A 168 6.14 5.01 16.78
C ILE A 168 6.62 3.71 16.10
N ALA A 169 7.75 3.76 15.40
CA ALA A 169 8.30 2.59 14.71
C ALA A 169 8.66 1.47 15.68
N LEU A 170 9.34 1.80 16.79
CA LEU A 170 9.70 0.85 17.84
C LEU A 170 8.46 0.25 18.51
N GLU A 171 7.44 1.07 18.81
CA GLU A 171 6.19 0.58 19.40
C GLU A 171 5.48 -0.42 18.47
N LEU A 172 5.44 -0.16 17.15
CA LEU A 172 4.92 -1.10 16.16
C LEU A 172 5.74 -2.38 16.08
N GLN A 173 7.08 -2.29 16.16
CA GLN A 173 7.96 -3.46 16.19
C GLN A 173 7.76 -4.31 17.46
N GLU A 174 7.56 -3.69 18.62
CA GLU A 174 7.23 -4.38 19.88
C GLU A 174 5.92 -5.18 19.77
N LYS A 175 5.01 -4.78 18.87
CA LYS A 175 3.80 -5.54 18.54
C LYS A 175 4.01 -6.59 17.45
N ASN A 176 5.26 -6.84 17.08
CA ASN A 176 5.69 -7.77 16.04
C ASN A 176 5.18 -7.45 14.63
N LEU A 177 4.81 -6.19 14.37
CA LEU A 177 4.35 -5.78 13.04
C LEU A 177 5.53 -5.50 12.11
N TYR A 178 5.31 -5.67 10.82
CA TYR A 178 6.14 -5.03 9.80
C TYR A 178 5.72 -3.57 9.64
N ILE A 179 6.68 -2.69 9.38
CA ILE A 179 6.45 -1.27 9.11
C ILE A 179 6.89 -1.04 7.68
N PHE A 180 5.94 -0.78 6.79
CA PHE A 180 6.13 -0.58 5.37
C PHE A 180 6.06 0.92 5.08
N MET A 181 7.17 1.56 4.74
CA MET A 181 7.29 3.02 4.69
C MET A 181 7.26 3.55 3.25
N HIS A 182 6.43 4.56 3.02
CA HIS A 182 6.10 5.13 1.72
C HIS A 182 6.02 6.66 1.79
N ASP A 183 6.40 7.33 0.70
CA ASP A 183 6.22 8.78 0.50
C ASP A 183 6.83 9.68 1.60
N GLN A 184 6.63 10.98 1.48
CA GLN A 184 7.09 12.01 2.41
C GLN A 184 5.96 12.92 2.88
N THR A 185 6.24 13.63 3.97
CA THR A 185 5.48 14.80 4.42
C THR A 185 6.44 15.98 4.46
N ASP A 186 6.18 17.03 3.68
CA ASP A 186 7.02 18.24 3.60
C ASP A 186 8.53 17.99 3.38
N GLY A 187 8.86 16.97 2.58
CA GLY A 187 10.21 16.52 2.25
C GLY A 187 10.83 15.56 3.27
N ILE A 188 10.10 15.20 4.32
CA ILE A 188 10.56 14.34 5.41
C ILE A 188 10.10 12.90 5.13
N TYR A 189 11.07 11.97 5.13
CA TYR A 189 10.82 10.56 4.93
C TYR A 189 11.01 9.80 6.25
N MET A 190 10.04 8.95 6.61
CA MET A 190 10.10 8.10 7.80
C MET A 190 11.43 7.31 7.90
N PRO A 191 11.91 6.59 6.87
CA PRO A 191 13.17 5.85 6.97
C PRO A 191 14.38 6.75 7.23
N GLN A 192 14.38 7.99 6.73
CA GLN A 192 15.48 8.94 6.96
C GLN A 192 15.50 9.39 8.42
N GLU A 193 14.33 9.69 9.00
CA GLU A 193 14.21 10.06 10.41
C GLU A 193 14.65 8.92 11.35
N LEU A 194 14.34 7.67 11.00
CA LEU A 194 14.80 6.51 11.74
C LEU A 194 16.32 6.37 11.70
N VAL A 195 16.93 6.49 10.51
CA VAL A 195 18.39 6.43 10.36
C VAL A 195 19.08 7.59 11.08
N ASN A 196 18.53 8.81 11.01
CA ASN A 196 19.04 9.99 11.73
C ASN A 196 19.08 9.76 13.25
N ASN A 197 18.12 9.00 13.78
CA ASN A 197 18.06 8.60 15.18
C ASN A 197 18.75 7.25 15.48
N ASN A 198 19.65 6.79 14.61
CA ASN A 198 20.43 5.55 14.75
C ASN A 198 19.58 4.27 14.83
N VAL A 199 18.38 4.26 14.25
CA VAL A 199 17.54 3.06 14.11
C VAL A 199 17.87 2.36 12.79
N GLN A 200 18.21 1.07 12.86
CA GLN A 200 18.49 0.27 11.67
C GLN A 200 17.20 -0.10 10.94
N VAL A 201 17.12 0.22 9.64
CA VAL A 201 16.00 -0.14 8.75
C VAL A 201 16.39 -1.27 7.80
N GLY A 202 15.41 -2.05 7.35
CA GLY A 202 15.56 -3.22 6.48
C GLY A 202 14.53 -4.32 6.78
N TRP A 203 14.50 -5.35 5.94
CA TRP A 203 13.66 -6.54 6.13
C TRP A 203 14.00 -7.30 7.41
N ASN A 204 15.28 -7.30 7.82
CA ASN A 204 15.74 -7.96 9.04
C ASN A 204 15.18 -7.32 10.31
N THR A 205 15.00 -6.00 10.31
CA THR A 205 14.40 -5.26 11.43
C THR A 205 12.90 -5.06 11.26
N ARG A 206 12.29 -5.54 10.17
CA ARG A 206 10.87 -5.31 9.82
C ARG A 206 10.52 -3.83 9.56
N LEU A 207 11.49 -2.93 9.48
CA LEU A 207 11.31 -1.52 9.13
C LEU A 207 11.70 -1.36 7.66
N VAL A 208 10.75 -1.54 6.74
CA VAL A 208 11.01 -1.71 5.31
C VAL A 208 10.71 -0.40 4.56
N PRO A 209 11.72 0.30 4.01
CA PRO A 209 11.51 1.45 3.13
C PRO A 209 11.17 0.98 1.72
N PHE A 210 9.92 1.12 1.30
CA PHE A 210 9.47 0.62 0.00
C PHE A 210 9.78 1.61 -1.13
N GLY A 211 9.44 2.89 -0.96
CA GLY A 211 9.74 3.88 -1.97
C GLY A 211 9.42 5.32 -1.55
N PRO A 212 9.96 6.31 -2.27
CA PRO A 212 9.86 7.73 -1.92
C PRO A 212 8.54 8.39 -2.33
N SER A 213 7.57 7.64 -2.86
CA SER A 213 6.33 8.18 -3.42
C SER A 213 5.15 7.27 -3.06
N TYR A 214 3.94 7.83 -3.04
CA TYR A 214 2.69 7.11 -2.80
C TYR A 214 2.50 5.91 -3.74
N THR A 215 3.04 5.98 -4.96
CA THR A 215 2.99 4.88 -5.95
C THR A 215 3.59 3.56 -5.43
N SER A 216 4.53 3.64 -4.49
CA SER A 216 5.15 2.46 -3.86
C SER A 216 4.23 1.73 -2.87
N ALA A 217 3.09 2.32 -2.47
CA ALA A 217 2.09 1.68 -1.59
C ALA A 217 1.59 0.35 -2.19
N VAL A 218 1.61 0.23 -3.52
CA VAL A 218 1.26 -0.99 -4.23
C VAL A 218 2.15 -2.18 -3.86
N PHE A 219 3.40 -1.96 -3.43
CA PHE A 219 4.29 -3.04 -2.99
C PHE A 219 3.81 -3.69 -1.69
N ALA A 220 3.24 -2.91 -0.76
CA ALA A 220 2.65 -3.42 0.48
C ALA A 220 1.40 -4.27 0.19
N ILE A 221 0.51 -3.77 -0.68
CA ILE A 221 -0.70 -4.49 -1.09
C ILE A 221 -0.33 -5.75 -1.89
N GLY A 222 0.62 -5.64 -2.82
CA GLY A 222 1.14 -6.76 -3.59
C GLY A 222 1.78 -7.83 -2.69
N PHE A 223 2.47 -7.45 -1.61
CA PHE A 223 2.95 -8.39 -0.61
C PHE A 223 1.79 -9.14 0.07
N ALA A 224 0.76 -8.43 0.54
CA ALA A 224 -0.42 -9.03 1.18
C ALA A 224 -1.16 -9.99 0.24
N CYS A 225 -1.33 -9.58 -1.02
CA CYS A 225 -1.88 -10.39 -2.11
C CYS A 225 -1.10 -11.70 -2.30
N ARG A 226 0.24 -11.62 -2.34
CA ARG A 226 1.10 -12.81 -2.48
C ARG A 226 1.00 -13.73 -1.27
N VAL A 227 0.90 -13.21 -0.04
CA VAL A 227 0.69 -14.06 1.16
C VAL A 227 -0.58 -14.91 1.00
N ALA A 228 -1.68 -14.30 0.57
CA ALA A 228 -2.94 -15.00 0.33
C ALA A 228 -2.84 -16.07 -0.78
N LEU A 229 -2.14 -15.77 -1.89
CA LEU A 229 -1.92 -16.73 -2.97
C LEU A 229 -1.03 -17.90 -2.53
N ALA A 230 0.14 -17.60 -1.96
CA ALA A 230 1.18 -18.58 -1.68
C ALA A 230 0.85 -19.49 -0.48
N PHE A 231 0.32 -18.91 0.59
CA PHE A 231 0.10 -19.60 1.85
C PHE A 231 -1.38 -19.80 2.17
N GLY A 232 -2.24 -18.86 1.72
CA GLY A 232 -3.68 -19.00 1.85
C GLY A 232 -4.31 -19.97 0.84
N GLY A 233 -3.56 -20.40 -0.18
CA GLY A 233 -4.06 -21.29 -1.24
C GLY A 233 -5.14 -20.66 -2.12
N ILE A 234 -5.27 -19.33 -2.08
CA ILE A 234 -6.21 -18.58 -2.92
C ILE A 234 -5.73 -18.63 -4.37
N LYS A 235 -6.66 -18.83 -5.30
CA LYS A 235 -6.33 -18.91 -6.73
C LYS A 235 -6.20 -17.51 -7.33
N PRO A 236 -5.31 -17.31 -8.30
CA PRO A 236 -5.28 -16.07 -9.09
C PRO A 236 -6.65 -15.78 -9.72
N GLY A 237 -7.11 -14.54 -9.65
CA GLY A 237 -8.43 -14.10 -10.12
C GLY A 237 -9.59 -14.40 -9.16
N ASP A 238 -9.38 -15.14 -8.06
CA ASP A 238 -10.33 -15.21 -6.96
C ASP A 238 -10.19 -13.96 -6.07
N TYR A 239 -10.58 -12.81 -6.63
CA TYR A 239 -10.49 -11.52 -5.93
C TYR A 239 -11.19 -11.57 -4.58
N ARG A 240 -12.38 -12.18 -4.52
CA ARG A 240 -13.17 -12.27 -3.30
C ARG A 240 -12.46 -13.10 -2.24
N GLY A 241 -11.89 -14.25 -2.60
CA GLY A 241 -11.09 -15.07 -1.70
C GLY A 241 -9.87 -14.31 -1.17
N ASN A 242 -9.19 -13.53 -2.02
CA ASN A 242 -8.01 -12.77 -1.64
C ASN A 242 -8.35 -11.61 -0.67
N LEU A 243 -9.39 -10.84 -0.98
CA LEU A 243 -9.84 -9.73 -0.13
C LEU A 243 -10.33 -10.24 1.24
N LEU A 244 -11.11 -11.33 1.26
CA LEU A 244 -11.56 -11.93 2.53
C LEU A 244 -10.41 -12.53 3.34
N TYR A 245 -9.46 -13.19 2.69
CA TYR A 245 -8.26 -13.69 3.38
C TYR A 245 -7.53 -12.55 4.08
N ASN A 246 -7.29 -11.44 3.38
CA ASN A 246 -6.57 -10.31 3.94
C ASN A 246 -7.35 -9.59 5.05
N LYS A 247 -8.66 -9.41 4.88
CA LYS A 247 -9.55 -8.88 5.93
C LYS A 247 -9.46 -9.72 7.22
N ASP A 248 -9.42 -11.04 7.11
CA ASP A 248 -9.55 -11.94 8.28
C ASP A 248 -8.21 -12.45 8.84
N ARG A 249 -7.13 -12.44 8.05
CA ARG A 249 -5.83 -13.05 8.43
C ARG A 249 -4.67 -12.06 8.46
N THR A 250 -4.67 -11.04 7.62
CA THR A 250 -3.56 -10.07 7.54
C THR A 250 -3.92 -8.83 8.34
N PHE A 251 -3.38 -8.68 9.56
CA PHE A 251 -3.69 -7.53 10.42
C PHE A 251 -2.93 -6.28 9.97
N ALA A 252 -3.34 -5.72 8.84
CA ALA A 252 -2.75 -4.52 8.29
C ALA A 252 -3.64 -3.29 8.38
N PHE A 253 -3.00 -2.12 8.51
CA PHE A 253 -3.62 -0.81 8.59
C PHE A 253 -2.68 0.26 8.02
N VAL A 254 -3.23 1.40 7.65
CA VAL A 254 -2.48 2.55 7.15
C VAL A 254 -2.35 3.59 8.26
N ILE A 255 -1.17 4.17 8.44
CA ILE A 255 -0.94 5.38 9.22
C ILE A 255 -0.44 6.46 8.28
N ALA A 256 -1.17 7.57 8.18
CA ALA A 256 -0.82 8.71 7.33
C ALA A 256 -0.43 9.91 8.21
N PHE A 257 0.77 10.44 7.98
CA PHE A 257 1.29 11.59 8.71
C PHE A 257 1.20 12.89 7.89
N GLY A 258 0.55 13.91 8.45
CA GLY A 258 0.39 15.23 7.85
C GLY A 258 -0.73 15.36 6.82
N PRO A 259 -0.75 16.46 6.04
CA PRO A 259 -1.81 16.74 5.09
C PRO A 259 -1.98 15.65 4.02
N VAL A 260 -3.22 15.23 3.79
CA VAL A 260 -3.54 14.13 2.87
C VAL A 260 -3.94 14.67 1.48
N SER A 261 -3.22 14.21 0.44
CA SER A 261 -3.49 14.54 -0.96
C SER A 261 -4.65 13.71 -1.54
N ASP A 262 -5.19 14.14 -2.69
CA ASP A 262 -6.21 13.36 -3.41
C ASP A 262 -5.69 11.95 -3.77
N GLU A 263 -4.41 11.83 -4.11
CA GLU A 263 -3.73 10.55 -4.37
C GLU A 263 -3.71 9.65 -3.14
N TRP A 264 -3.32 10.17 -1.97
CA TRP A 264 -3.35 9.40 -0.73
C TRP A 264 -4.76 8.94 -0.37
N TYR A 265 -5.79 9.77 -0.62
CA TYR A 265 -7.18 9.34 -0.46
C TYR A 265 -7.53 8.18 -1.40
N ALA A 266 -7.00 8.16 -2.62
CA ALA A 266 -7.22 7.07 -3.57
C ALA A 266 -6.51 5.79 -3.12
N ASN A 267 -5.27 5.86 -2.64
CA ASN A 267 -4.55 4.72 -2.04
C ASN A 267 -5.29 4.18 -0.81
N ALA A 268 -5.74 5.06 0.08
CA ALA A 268 -6.50 4.68 1.27
C ALA A 268 -7.83 4.01 0.92
N ALA A 269 -8.56 4.55 -0.06
CA ALA A 269 -9.78 3.91 -0.58
C ALA A 269 -9.47 2.52 -1.18
N GLY A 270 -8.34 2.37 -1.85
CA GLY A 270 -7.83 1.07 -2.30
C GLY A 270 -7.62 0.12 -1.12
N ALA A 271 -6.87 0.54 -0.10
CA ALA A 271 -6.54 -0.27 1.07
C ALA A 271 -7.79 -0.77 1.83
N ILE A 272 -8.84 0.05 1.87
CA ILE A 272 -10.13 -0.34 2.45
C ILE A 272 -10.70 -1.59 1.78
N ASN A 273 -10.52 -1.83 0.47
CA ASN A 273 -10.98 -3.07 -0.17
C ASN A 273 -10.43 -4.34 0.50
N TRP A 274 -9.18 -4.29 0.98
CA TRP A 274 -8.53 -5.39 1.71
C TRP A 274 -8.92 -5.43 3.19
N GLY A 275 -9.81 -4.55 3.63
CA GLY A 275 -10.22 -4.40 5.03
C GLY A 275 -9.21 -3.66 5.89
N PHE A 276 -8.27 -2.92 5.29
CA PHE A 276 -7.24 -2.18 6.00
C PHE A 276 -7.72 -0.75 6.30
N PRO A 277 -7.91 -0.38 7.58
CA PRO A 277 -8.35 0.95 7.96
C PRO A 277 -7.20 1.95 7.86
N THR A 278 -7.55 3.24 7.73
CA THR A 278 -6.60 4.35 7.73
C THR A 278 -6.74 5.19 8.99
N ILE A 279 -5.62 5.48 9.62
CA ILE A 279 -5.51 6.33 10.79
C ILE A 279 -4.62 7.52 10.41
N SER A 280 -5.05 8.73 10.71
CA SER A 280 -4.27 9.94 10.44
C SER A 280 -4.09 10.80 11.68
N ASP A 281 -2.92 11.42 11.80
CA ASP A 281 -2.63 12.46 12.78
C ASP A 281 -3.20 13.83 12.38
N TYR A 282 -3.64 13.98 11.13
CA TYR A 282 -4.12 15.22 10.57
C TYR A 282 -5.65 15.33 10.64
N ASP A 283 -6.16 16.55 10.70
CA ASP A 283 -7.60 16.82 10.69
C ASP A 283 -8.15 16.64 9.28
N ILE A 284 -8.59 15.41 9.01
CA ILE A 284 -9.28 15.01 7.79
C ILE A 284 -10.69 14.50 8.14
N PRO A 285 -11.62 14.44 7.17
CA PRO A 285 -12.92 13.81 7.40
C PRO A 285 -12.80 12.33 7.77
N GLU A 286 -13.85 11.75 8.34
CA GLU A 286 -13.85 10.35 8.78
C GLU A 286 -14.83 9.46 7.99
N ILE A 287 -14.60 8.14 8.04
CA ILE A 287 -15.52 7.10 7.56
C ILE A 287 -15.68 6.07 8.68
N LEU A 288 -16.58 6.41 9.61
CA LEU A 288 -16.91 5.60 10.79
C LEU A 288 -17.80 4.36 10.57
N PRO A 289 -18.57 4.21 9.46
CA PRO A 289 -19.29 2.96 9.21
C PRO A 289 -18.37 1.74 9.26
N THR A 290 -18.91 0.55 9.53
CA THR A 290 -18.16 -0.71 9.57
C THR A 290 -18.60 -1.64 8.43
N GLY A 291 -17.93 -2.78 8.27
CA GLY A 291 -18.37 -3.87 7.38
C GLY A 291 -17.26 -4.40 6.48
N ILE A 292 -16.46 -3.51 5.89
CA ILE A 292 -15.29 -3.89 5.09
C ILE A 292 -14.06 -3.94 5.99
N CYS A 293 -13.78 -2.87 6.73
CA CYS A 293 -12.91 -2.93 7.90
C CYS A 293 -13.64 -3.59 9.09
N THR A 294 -12.87 -4.03 10.09
CA THR A 294 -13.42 -4.59 11.34
C THR A 294 -14.27 -3.56 12.07
N TYR A 295 -13.72 -2.35 12.25
CA TYR A 295 -14.39 -1.20 12.84
C TYR A 295 -14.44 -0.06 11.83
N GLU A 296 -14.01 1.14 12.21
CA GLU A 296 -13.99 2.33 11.34
C GLU A 296 -13.05 2.13 10.15
N HIS A 297 -13.38 2.71 9.00
CA HIS A 297 -12.52 2.67 7.82
C HIS A 297 -11.48 3.80 7.83
N VAL A 298 -11.86 4.98 8.33
CA VAL A 298 -10.97 6.15 8.45
C VAL A 298 -11.23 6.85 9.77
N VAL A 299 -10.16 7.02 10.57
CA VAL A 299 -10.14 7.78 11.83
C VAL A 299 -9.09 8.89 11.71
N SER A 300 -9.43 10.10 12.16
CA SER A 300 -8.61 11.29 11.97
C SER A 300 -8.21 11.97 13.28
N ASN A 301 -7.29 12.94 13.16
CA ASN A 301 -6.82 13.79 14.25
C ASN A 301 -6.36 13.02 15.50
N VAL A 302 -5.64 11.91 15.28
CA VAL A 302 -5.16 11.05 16.37
C VAL A 302 -3.76 11.52 16.82
N PRO A 303 -3.57 11.86 18.10
CA PRO A 303 -2.27 12.26 18.63
C PRO A 303 -1.19 11.19 18.42
N HIS A 304 0.05 11.61 18.15
CA HIS A 304 1.17 10.71 17.87
C HIS A 304 1.48 9.71 18.99
N ASP A 305 1.20 10.05 20.24
CA ASP A 305 1.38 9.19 21.41
C ASP A 305 0.28 8.13 21.58
N GLU A 306 -0.85 8.28 20.88
CA GLU A 306 -1.98 7.35 20.89
C GLU A 306 -2.18 6.63 19.55
N ILE A 307 -1.50 7.08 18.48
CA ILE A 307 -1.80 6.66 17.10
C ILE A 307 -1.61 5.17 16.85
N VAL A 308 -0.58 4.56 17.46
CA VAL A 308 -0.30 3.12 17.34
C VAL A 308 -1.40 2.32 18.03
N GLN A 309 -1.72 2.67 19.28
CA GLN A 309 -2.80 2.03 20.03
C GLN A 309 -4.12 2.14 19.27
N LYS A 310 -4.46 3.33 18.77
CA LYS A 310 -5.69 3.55 18.03
C LYS A 310 -5.74 2.71 16.75
N ALA A 311 -4.63 2.62 16.01
CA ALA A 311 -4.57 1.80 14.79
C ALA A 311 -4.79 0.31 15.06
N ILE A 312 -4.19 -0.21 16.13
CA ILE A 312 -4.37 -1.59 16.60
C ILE A 312 -5.83 -1.85 16.98
N GLU A 313 -6.45 -0.93 17.72
CA GLU A 313 -7.84 -1.03 18.15
C GLU A 313 -8.79 -1.06 16.96
N VAL A 314 -8.66 -0.10 16.03
CA VAL A 314 -9.53 0.02 14.84
C VAL A 314 -9.34 -1.18 13.90
N ARG A 315 -8.12 -1.72 13.79
CA ARG A 315 -7.90 -2.95 13.01
C ARG A 315 -8.50 -4.19 13.69
N GLY A 316 -8.64 -4.17 15.02
CA GLY A 316 -9.09 -5.29 15.83
C GLY A 316 -7.99 -6.31 16.12
N LEU A 317 -6.73 -5.88 16.14
CA LEU A 317 -5.60 -6.75 16.47
C LEU A 317 -5.59 -7.02 17.99
N LYS A 318 -5.77 -8.28 18.38
CA LYS A 318 -5.64 -8.70 19.77
C LYS A 318 -4.19 -9.00 20.09
N ILE A 319 -3.53 -8.08 20.79
CA ILE A 319 -2.13 -8.25 21.17
C ILE A 319 -2.07 -9.12 22.43
N ASN A 320 -1.39 -10.26 22.32
CA ASN A 320 -0.92 -10.99 23.50
C ASN A 320 0.27 -10.22 24.05
N VAL A 321 0.07 -9.47 25.13
CA VAL A 321 1.16 -8.78 25.82
C VAL A 321 1.99 -9.83 26.55
N THR A 322 3.03 -10.34 25.91
CA THR A 322 4.08 -11.07 26.60
C THR A 322 4.91 -10.02 27.34
N LYS A 323 4.72 -9.88 28.66
CA LYS A 323 5.62 -9.08 29.47
C LYS A 323 7.02 -9.66 29.32
N ILE A 324 7.93 -8.84 28.81
CA ILE A 324 9.36 -9.11 28.87
C ILE A 324 9.77 -8.69 30.29
N ASP A 325 10.07 -9.67 31.15
CA ASP A 325 10.75 -9.44 32.43
C ASP A 325 12.26 -9.21 32.19
#